data_AF-A0A1E9ZFW7-F1
#
_entry.id   AF-A0A1E9ZFW7-F1
#
_cell.length_a   1.000
_cell.length_b   1.000
_cell.length_c   1.000
_cell.angle_alpha   90.00
_cell.angle_beta   90.00
_cell.angle_gamma   90.00
#
_symmetry.space_group_name_H-M   'P 1'
#
loop_
_entity.id
_entity.type
_entity.pdbx_description
1 polymer ?
#
loop_
_entity_poly.entity_id
_entity_poly.type
_entity_poly.pdbx_seq_one_letter_code
_entity_poly.pdbx_strand_id
1 'polypeptide(L)'
;MTTTYTATVAIIDPDGNVLLTAAQATDTLAGLIEWGQMTRDDIETPTEPLTVEKVYDFLTQAFSLHKIETLTIEPAPEGTPSTLDDLENFAIRRQEGYEPTQEEFEEKWWASELYFRHPCGDVATFRL
;
A
#
# COMPACT_ATOMS: atom_id res chain seq x y z
N MET A 1 -0.44 -19.56 9.09
CA MET A 1 -0.05 -18.14 8.92
C MET A 1 -0.71 -17.65 7.66
N THR A 2 -1.31 -16.46 7.67
CA THR A 2 -1.94 -15.89 6.48
C THR A 2 -0.84 -15.31 5.60
N THR A 3 -0.87 -15.61 4.30
CA THR A 3 0.11 -15.08 3.34
C THR A 3 -0.15 -13.60 3.11
N THR A 4 0.90 -12.78 3.24
CA THR A 4 0.90 -11.36 2.89
C THR A 4 1.56 -11.13 1.53
N TYR A 5 1.24 -10.00 0.93
CA TYR A 5 1.66 -9.55 -0.37
C TYR A 5 2.05 -8.08 -0.27
N THR A 6 3.10 -7.68 -0.97
CA THR A 6 3.48 -6.28 -1.12
C THR A 6 2.93 -5.76 -2.44
N ALA A 7 2.03 -4.79 -2.37
CA ALA A 7 1.56 -4.01 -3.50
C ALA A 7 2.41 -2.74 -3.63
N THR A 8 2.99 -2.51 -4.81
CA THR A 8 3.84 -1.33 -5.07
C THR A 8 3.32 -0.60 -6.31
N VAL A 9 2.96 0.67 -6.13
CA VAL A 9 2.67 1.59 -7.23
C VAL A 9 3.95 2.37 -7.52
N ALA A 10 4.43 2.32 -8.76
CA ALA A 10 5.62 3.02 -9.20
C ALA A 10 5.35 3.92 -10.41
N ILE A 11 6.00 5.08 -10.45
CA ILE A 11 6.07 5.93 -11.65
C ILE A 11 7.23 5.43 -12.49
N ILE A 12 6.99 5.22 -13.77
CA ILE A 12 7.97 4.72 -14.74
C ILE A 12 8.30 5.79 -15.79
N ASP A 13 9.53 5.72 -16.33
CA ASP A 13 9.91 6.46 -17.52
C ASP A 13 9.32 5.80 -18.80
N PRO A 14 9.45 6.45 -19.98
CA PRO A 14 8.96 5.87 -21.24
C PRO A 14 9.61 4.54 -21.64
N ASP A 15 10.78 4.22 -21.09
CA ASP A 15 11.51 2.97 -21.33
C ASP A 15 11.09 1.85 -20.34
N GLY A 16 10.22 2.18 -19.37
CA GLY A 16 9.69 1.26 -18.37
C GLY A 16 10.53 1.15 -17.08
N ASN A 17 11.55 1.99 -16.90
CA ASN A 17 12.35 2.00 -15.68
C ASN A 17 11.61 2.73 -14.55
N VAL A 18 11.69 2.19 -13.33
CA VAL A 18 11.12 2.83 -12.15
C VAL A 18 11.87 4.12 -11.82
N LEU A 19 11.14 5.23 -11.81
CA LEU A 19 11.63 6.54 -11.38
C LEU A 19 11.39 6.79 -9.90
N LEU A 20 10.22 6.36 -9.39
CA LEU A 20 9.79 6.62 -8.02
C LEU A 20 8.76 5.58 -7.56
N THR A 21 8.86 5.13 -6.31
CA THR A 21 7.74 4.45 -5.63
C THR A 21 6.72 5.48 -5.18
N ALA A 22 5.54 5.45 -5.79
CA ALA A 22 4.46 6.38 -5.48
C ALA A 22 3.70 5.97 -4.22
N ALA A 23 3.35 4.69 -4.10
CA ALA A 23 2.66 4.15 -2.94
C ALA A 23 3.04 2.68 -2.72
N GLN A 24 2.95 2.21 -1.47
CA GLN A 24 3.27 0.83 -1.14
C GLN A 24 2.52 0.37 0.11
N ALA A 25 2.00 -0.85 0.07
CA ALA A 25 1.40 -1.51 1.22
C ALA A 25 1.71 -3.00 1.21
N THR A 26 1.96 -3.56 2.38
CA THR A 26 2.06 -5.00 2.60
C THR A 26 0.87 -5.45 3.41
N ASP A 27 0.10 -6.43 2.92
CA ASP A 27 -1.01 -7.03 3.65
C ASP A 27 -1.44 -8.35 2.98
N THR A 28 -2.39 -9.05 3.58
CA THR A 28 -3.23 -10.04 2.92
C THR A 28 -3.95 -9.45 1.70
N LEU A 29 -4.42 -10.30 0.79
CA LEU A 29 -5.22 -9.83 -0.37
C LEU A 29 -6.47 -9.05 0.06
N ALA A 30 -7.10 -9.43 1.17
CA ALA A 30 -8.25 -8.71 1.73
C ALA A 30 -7.84 -7.34 2.29
N GLY A 31 -6.73 -7.26 3.04
CA GLY A 31 -6.23 -5.99 3.56
C GLY A 31 -5.75 -5.03 2.46
N LEU A 32 -5.20 -5.55 1.35
CA LEU A 32 -4.90 -4.73 0.18
C LEU A 32 -6.16 -4.15 -0.48
N ILE A 33 -7.28 -4.87 -0.45
CA ILE A 33 -8.58 -4.32 -0.88
C ILE A 33 -9.02 -3.19 0.05
N GLU A 34 -8.95 -3.40 1.37
CA GLU A 34 -9.28 -2.36 2.35
C GLU A 34 -8.42 -1.11 2.17
N TRP A 35 -7.13 -1.29 1.89
CA TRP A 35 -6.21 -0.21 1.55
C TRP A 35 -6.66 0.59 0.30
N GLY A 36 -7.08 -0.10 -0.77
CA GLY A 36 -7.67 0.57 -1.94
C GLY A 36 -8.98 1.30 -1.63
N GLN A 37 -9.83 0.73 -0.77
CA GLN A 37 -11.10 1.33 -0.34
C GLN A 37 -10.93 2.62 0.47
N MET A 38 -9.79 2.80 1.16
CA MET A 38 -9.45 4.09 1.80
C MET A 38 -9.40 5.24 0.79
N THR A 39 -9.14 4.92 -0.49
CA THR A 39 -9.03 5.89 -1.57
C THR A 39 -10.36 6.12 -2.28
N ARG A 40 -11.05 5.03 -2.63
CA ARG A 40 -12.34 5.03 -3.35
C ARG A 40 -13.20 3.86 -2.89
N ASP A 41 -14.41 4.14 -2.44
CA ASP A 41 -15.39 3.15 -1.97
C ASP A 41 -16.54 2.90 -2.97
N ASP A 42 -16.53 3.59 -4.11
CA ASP A 42 -17.56 3.53 -5.15
C ASP A 42 -17.34 2.39 -6.17
N ILE A 43 -16.22 1.67 -6.06
CA ILE A 43 -15.82 0.61 -6.99
C ILE A 43 -16.26 -0.76 -6.45
N GLU A 44 -16.68 -1.62 -7.37
CA GLU A 44 -17.07 -3.00 -7.03
C GLU A 44 -15.91 -3.74 -6.37
N THR A 45 -16.15 -4.19 -5.14
CA THR A 45 -15.16 -4.94 -4.36
C THR A 45 -15.08 -6.39 -4.87
N PRO A 46 -13.87 -6.93 -5.11
CA PRO A 46 -13.72 -8.31 -5.55
C PRO A 46 -14.34 -9.31 -4.58
N THR A 47 -15.07 -10.27 -5.12
CA THR A 47 -15.67 -11.36 -4.34
C THR A 47 -14.75 -12.57 -4.25
N GLU A 48 -14.89 -13.32 -3.15
CA GLU A 48 -14.15 -14.56 -2.90
C GLU A 48 -14.42 -15.63 -3.99
N PRO A 49 -13.43 -16.50 -4.32
CA PRO A 49 -12.07 -16.52 -3.76
C PRO A 49 -11.22 -15.34 -4.29
N LEU A 50 -10.47 -14.70 -3.40
CA LEU A 50 -9.53 -13.63 -3.76
C LEU A 50 -8.28 -14.20 -4.48
N THR A 51 -7.84 -13.47 -5.50
CA THR A 51 -6.61 -13.76 -6.27
C THR A 51 -5.82 -12.47 -6.47
N VAL A 52 -4.52 -12.60 -6.72
CA VAL A 52 -3.65 -11.45 -7.03
C VAL A 52 -4.19 -10.66 -8.22
N GLU A 53 -4.68 -11.33 -9.26
CA GLU A 53 -5.26 -10.70 -10.46
C GLU A 53 -6.51 -9.85 -10.11
N LYS A 54 -7.43 -10.37 -9.30
CA LYS A 54 -8.61 -9.63 -8.85
C LYS A 54 -8.24 -8.39 -8.04
N VAL A 55 -7.25 -8.51 -7.15
CA VAL A 55 -6.77 -7.38 -6.34
C VAL A 55 -6.02 -6.37 -7.19
N TYR A 56 -5.24 -6.83 -8.17
CA TYR A 56 -4.54 -5.98 -9.13
C TYR A 56 -5.53 -5.10 -9.92
N ASP A 57 -6.57 -5.70 -10.47
CA ASP A 57 -7.59 -4.98 -11.24
C ASP A 57 -8.36 -3.98 -10.36
N PHE A 58 -8.66 -4.36 -9.12
CA PHE A 58 -9.31 -3.49 -8.15
C PHE A 58 -8.43 -2.29 -7.80
N LEU A 59 -7.17 -2.52 -7.40
CA LEU A 59 -6.24 -1.45 -7.00
C LEU A 59 -5.91 -0.50 -8.16
N THR A 60 -5.78 -1.02 -9.39
CA THR A 60 -5.59 -0.20 -10.59
C THR A 60 -6.74 0.79 -10.77
N GLN A 61 -7.98 0.35 -10.54
CA GLN A 61 -9.16 1.21 -10.60
C GLN A 61 -9.26 2.16 -9.40
N ALA A 62 -9.04 1.65 -8.18
CA ALA A 62 -9.11 2.42 -6.93
C ALA A 62 -8.13 3.60 -6.95
N PHE A 63 -6.91 3.37 -7.44
CA PHE A 63 -5.90 4.42 -7.58
C PHE A 63 -5.98 5.19 -8.88
N SER A 64 -6.87 4.81 -9.81
CA SER A 64 -7.03 5.47 -11.11
C SER A 64 -5.71 5.62 -11.87
N LEU A 65 -4.89 4.56 -11.87
CA LEU A 65 -3.51 4.60 -12.35
C LEU A 65 -3.41 5.09 -13.80
N HIS A 66 -2.46 5.98 -14.04
CA HIS A 66 -2.14 6.54 -15.34
C HIS A 66 -1.15 5.67 -16.12
N LYS A 67 -0.97 5.95 -17.43
CA LYS A 67 -0.07 5.17 -18.29
C LYS A 67 1.40 5.16 -17.86
N ILE A 68 1.81 6.15 -17.07
CA ILE A 68 3.17 6.27 -16.53
C ILE A 68 3.29 5.62 -15.15
N GLU A 69 2.23 4.98 -14.66
CA GLU A 69 2.21 4.29 -13.38
C GLU A 69 2.03 2.80 -13.61
N THR A 70 2.72 2.01 -12.80
CA THR A 70 2.60 0.55 -12.79
C THR A 70 2.28 0.08 -11.38
N LEU A 71 1.56 -1.04 -11.30
CA LEU A 71 1.30 -1.75 -10.06
C LEU A 71 2.04 -3.09 -10.12
N THR A 72 2.66 -3.51 -9.03
CA THR A 72 3.10 -4.88 -8.82
C THR A 72 2.50 -5.41 -7.53
N ILE A 73 2.21 -6.71 -7.48
CA ILE A 73 1.75 -7.40 -6.27
C ILE A 73 2.53 -8.70 -6.17
N GLU A 74 3.40 -8.80 -5.17
CA GLU A 74 4.31 -9.92 -4.98
C GLU A 74 4.13 -10.53 -3.58
N PRO A 75 4.27 -11.85 -3.40
CA PRO A 75 4.26 -12.44 -2.06
C PRO A 75 5.35 -11.83 -1.18
N ALA A 76 4.98 -11.40 0.02
CA ALA A 76 5.93 -10.92 1.00
C ALA A 76 6.69 -12.10 1.65
N PRO A 77 7.87 -11.86 2.24
CA PRO A 77 8.56 -12.87 3.04
C PRO A 77 7.65 -13.48 4.12
N GLU A 78 7.91 -14.75 4.45
CA GLU A 78 7.12 -15.43 5.47
C GLU A 78 7.21 -14.69 6.82
N GLY A 79 6.04 -14.39 7.41
CA GLY A 79 5.96 -13.69 8.69
C GLY A 79 6.08 -12.17 8.61
N THR A 80 6.16 -11.57 7.42
CA THR A 80 6.09 -10.11 7.27
C THR A 80 4.70 -9.62 7.73
N PRO A 81 4.62 -8.72 8.73
CA PRO A 81 3.37 -8.13 9.20
C PRO A 81 2.72 -7.25 8.13
N SER A 82 1.45 -6.90 8.31
CA SER A 82 0.88 -5.83 7.50
C SER A 82 1.60 -4.51 7.77
N THR A 83 1.60 -3.60 6.80
CA THR A 83 2.21 -2.27 6.97
C THR A 83 1.55 -1.52 8.12
N LEU A 84 0.22 -1.62 8.27
CA LEU A 84 -0.49 -0.94 9.34
C LEU A 84 -0.14 -1.53 10.72
N ASP A 85 -0.11 -2.86 10.86
CA ASP A 85 0.27 -3.52 12.13
C ASP A 85 1.70 -3.15 12.55
N ASP A 86 2.63 -3.10 11.60
CA ASP A 86 4.02 -2.72 11.84
C ASP A 86 4.15 -1.26 12.31
N LEU A 87 3.44 -0.33 11.66
CA LEU A 87 3.39 1.08 12.03
C LEU A 87 2.72 1.28 13.41
N GLU A 88 1.60 0.61 13.67
CA GLU A 88 0.92 0.67 14.96
C GLU A 88 1.78 0.13 16.09
N ASN A 89 2.42 -1.03 15.90
CA ASN A 89 3.32 -1.61 16.89
C ASN A 89 4.52 -0.69 17.16
N PHE A 90 5.09 -0.08 16.13
CA PHE A 90 6.15 0.92 16.29
C PHE A 90 5.67 2.13 17.13
N ALA A 91 4.48 2.66 16.84
CA ALA A 91 3.90 3.78 17.58
C ALA A 91 3.64 3.43 19.06
N ILE A 92 3.10 2.25 19.35
CA ILE A 92 2.87 1.76 20.71
C ILE A 92 4.19 1.66 21.47
N ARG A 93 5.21 1.01 20.89
CA ARG A 93 6.52 0.87 21.52
C ARG A 93 7.14 2.24 21.82
N ARG A 94 7.03 3.21 20.90
CA ARG A 94 7.47 4.59 21.12
C ARG A 94 6.78 5.24 22.31
N GLN A 95 5.47 5.05 22.45
CA GLN A 95 4.70 5.55 23.58
C GLN A 95 5.13 4.90 24.91
N GLU A 96 5.55 3.65 24.87
CA GLU A 96 6.08 2.89 26.03
C GLU A 96 7.55 3.21 26.36
N GLY A 97 8.18 4.14 25.62
CA GLY A 97 9.55 4.60 25.89
C GLY A 97 10.63 3.93 25.02
N TYR A 98 10.27 3.23 23.95
CA TYR A 98 11.23 2.76 22.96
C TYR A 98 11.90 3.95 22.25
N GLU A 99 13.23 3.94 22.20
CA GLU A 99 14.04 4.90 21.45
C GLU A 99 14.59 4.18 20.19
N PRO A 100 13.99 4.39 19.01
CA PRO A 100 14.46 3.77 17.78
C PRO A 100 15.76 4.42 17.32
N THR A 101 16.50 3.68 16.51
CA THR A 101 17.60 4.28 15.76
C THR A 101 17.08 5.30 14.73
N GLN A 102 17.95 6.19 14.26
CA GLN A 102 17.60 7.12 13.18
C GLN A 102 17.17 6.37 11.92
N GLU A 103 17.85 5.26 11.60
CA GLU A 103 17.54 4.42 10.44
C GLU A 103 16.16 3.77 10.54
N GLU A 104 15.81 3.16 11.69
CA GLU A 104 14.46 2.63 11.90
C GLU A 104 13.40 3.72 11.82
N PHE A 105 13.67 4.90 12.38
CA PHE A 105 12.72 6.00 12.34
C PHE A 105 12.48 6.48 10.90
N GLU A 106 13.53 6.59 10.10
CA GLU A 106 13.44 6.94 8.68
C GLU A 106 12.72 5.86 7.88
N GLU A 107 12.99 4.57 8.15
CA GLU A 107 12.27 3.45 7.54
C GLU A 107 10.77 3.53 7.83
N LYS A 108 10.36 3.70 9.10
CA LYS A 108 8.94 3.78 9.47
C LYS A 108 8.28 5.06 8.97
N TRP A 109 9.02 6.16 8.91
CA TRP A 109 8.56 7.38 8.27
C TRP A 109 8.21 7.13 6.81
N TRP A 110 9.12 6.55 6.02
CA TRP A 110 8.85 6.27 4.61
C TRP A 110 7.75 5.22 4.41
N ALA A 111 7.68 4.20 5.27
CA ALA A 111 6.59 3.21 5.22
C ALA A 111 5.23 3.89 5.44
N SER A 112 5.10 4.77 6.43
CA SER A 112 3.91 5.60 6.65
C SER A 112 3.61 6.47 5.42
N GLU A 113 4.63 7.15 4.89
CA GLU A 113 4.45 8.10 3.80
C GLU A 113 4.05 7.44 2.48
N LEU A 114 4.46 6.21 2.24
CA LEU A 114 4.04 5.43 1.07
C LEU A 114 2.68 4.76 1.27
N TYR A 115 2.34 4.37 2.50
CA TYR A 115 1.07 3.73 2.81
C TYR A 115 -0.11 4.69 2.73
N PHE A 116 0.03 5.90 3.29
CA PHE A 116 -1.03 6.90 3.32
C PHE A 116 -1.04 7.83 2.10
N ARG A 117 -0.09 7.67 1.16
CA ARG A 117 -0.13 8.44 -0.09
C ARG A 117 -1.17 7.82 -1.02
N HIS A 118 -2.20 8.60 -1.33
CA HIS A 118 -3.21 8.25 -2.31
C HIS A 118 -2.76 8.65 -3.73
N PRO A 119 -2.48 7.69 -4.65
CA PRO A 119 -1.99 8.02 -5.99
C PRO A 119 -2.97 8.82 -6.85
N CYS A 120 -4.28 8.73 -6.56
CA CYS A 120 -5.32 9.45 -7.32
C CYS A 120 -5.44 10.95 -6.99
N GLY A 121 -4.56 11.50 -6.13
CA GLY A 121 -4.59 12.89 -5.65
C GLY A 121 -5.32 13.06 -4.30
N ASP A 122 -5.30 14.29 -3.77
CA ASP A 122 -5.90 14.63 -2.47
C ASP A 122 -7.38 14.21 -2.41
N VAL A 123 -7.71 13.40 -1.39
CA VAL A 123 -9.06 12.88 -1.06
C VAL A 123 -10.09 14.02 -0.90
N ALA A 124 -9.63 15.27 -0.75
CA ALA A 124 -10.47 16.48 -0.76
C ALA A 124 -11.23 16.72 -2.07
N THR A 125 -10.88 16.04 -3.18
CA THR A 125 -11.48 16.30 -4.50
C THR A 125 -12.71 15.43 -4.81
N PHE A 126 -12.96 14.35 -4.04
CA PHE A 126 -14.04 13.38 -4.32
C PHE A 126 -15.22 13.43 -3.33
N ARG A 127 -15.27 14.44 -2.45
CA ARG A 127 -16.42 14.73 -1.57
C ARG A 127 -16.99 16.14 -1.79
N LEU A 128 -17.43 16.44 -3.01
CA LEU A 128 -18.30 17.59 -3.32
C LEU A 128 -19.60 17.13 -3.99
#